data_AF-A0A416RFS4-F1
#
_entry.id   AF-A0A416RFS4-F1
#
_cell.length_a   1.000
_cell.length_b   1.000
_cell.length_c   1.000
_cell.angle_alpha   90.00
_cell.angle_beta   90.00
_cell.angle_gamma   90.00
#
_symmetry.space_group_name_H-M   'P 1'
#
loop_
_entity.id
_entity.type
_entity.pdbx_description
1 polymer ?
#
loop_
_entity_poly.entity_id
_entity_poly.type
_entity_poly.pdbx_seq_one_letter_code
_entity_poly.pdbx_strand_id
1 'polypeptide(L)'
;MPLVTTTEMFKKAYDGGYAIGAFNVNNMEIVQGITEAAKEVNAPLILQVSKGARAYANHTYLVKLVEAAIIETGLPICLHLDHGDSFETCKSCIDGGFTSVMIDASSKPFAENIEITKKVVEYAHDHGVVVEAELGALAGVEDEVNVSAADSHYTRPEEVEEFVSKTGCDSLAIAIGTSHGAYKFTAAQCTRNEKGELVPPPLRFDILDEVVKRLPGFPIVLHGSSSVPQEFVRMVNENGGKMPDAVGIPEEQLRQAARGAVCKINIDSDLRLAMTGTIRKFFNEHPDKFDPREYLKPARAAIKELVKHKLVYVLGCDGKA
;
A
#
# COMPACT_ATOMS: atom_id res chain seq x y z
N MET A 1 -3.93 14.54 18.23
CA MET A 1 -4.77 15.06 17.13
C MET A 1 -5.76 13.98 16.72
N PRO A 2 -6.91 14.30 16.10
CA PRO A 2 -7.75 13.26 15.51
C PRO A 2 -7.07 12.64 14.27
N LEU A 3 -7.58 11.50 13.80
CA LEU A 3 -7.30 11.00 12.45
C LEU A 3 -7.70 12.05 11.41
N VAL A 4 -7.02 12.06 10.28
CA VAL A 4 -7.32 12.95 9.14
C VAL A 4 -7.76 12.13 7.92
N THR A 5 -8.44 12.78 6.98
CA THR A 5 -8.73 12.18 5.66
C THR A 5 -7.52 12.33 4.74
N THR A 6 -7.53 11.63 3.60
CA THR A 6 -6.48 11.78 2.58
C THR A 6 -6.62 13.04 1.74
N THR A 7 -7.71 13.81 1.85
CA THR A 7 -7.99 14.97 0.98
C THR A 7 -6.85 15.99 0.96
N GLU A 8 -6.42 16.47 2.14
CA GLU A 8 -5.33 17.45 2.22
C GLU A 8 -3.98 16.81 1.90
N MET A 9 -3.77 15.54 2.32
CA MET A 9 -2.55 14.81 2.03
C MET A 9 -2.31 14.68 0.52
N PHE A 10 -3.33 14.26 -0.22
CA PHE A 10 -3.24 14.05 -1.66
C PHE A 10 -3.13 15.36 -2.43
N LYS A 11 -3.84 16.41 -2.00
CA LYS A 11 -3.67 17.73 -2.59
C LYS A 11 -2.21 18.19 -2.49
N LYS A 12 -1.62 18.13 -1.29
CA LYS A 12 -0.21 18.53 -1.10
C LYS A 12 0.76 17.61 -1.85
N ALA A 13 0.46 16.31 -1.93
CA ALA A 13 1.26 15.32 -2.65
C ALA A 13 1.30 15.59 -4.16
N TYR A 14 0.12 15.80 -4.76
CA TYR A 14 -0.03 16.15 -6.17
C TYR A 14 0.73 17.44 -6.51
N ASP A 15 0.50 18.52 -5.73
CA ASP A 15 1.13 19.82 -5.96
C ASP A 15 2.65 19.79 -5.71
N GLY A 16 3.09 18.93 -4.77
CA GLY A 16 4.48 18.83 -4.33
C GLY A 16 5.33 17.81 -5.10
N GLY A 17 4.72 17.02 -5.99
CA GLY A 17 5.40 15.96 -6.73
C GLY A 17 5.99 14.89 -5.81
N TYR A 18 5.20 14.41 -4.85
CA TYR A 18 5.54 13.28 -3.98
C TYR A 18 4.33 12.37 -3.74
N ALA A 19 4.54 11.22 -3.11
CA ALA A 19 3.47 10.31 -2.73
C ALA A 19 3.43 10.08 -1.21
N ILE A 20 2.24 9.81 -0.69
CA ILE A 20 2.03 9.36 0.69
C ILE A 20 2.20 7.85 0.73
N GLY A 21 3.01 7.36 1.66
CA GLY A 21 3.15 5.93 1.88
C GLY A 21 1.92 5.38 2.57
N ALA A 22 1.30 4.37 1.96
CA ALA A 22 0.23 3.61 2.57
C ALA A 22 0.75 2.23 2.95
N PHE A 23 0.91 2.02 4.26
CA PHE A 23 1.58 0.85 4.80
C PHE A 23 0.56 -0.05 5.51
N ASN A 24 0.54 -1.33 5.14
CA ASN A 24 -0.35 -2.30 5.78
C ASN A 24 0.12 -2.58 7.21
N VAL A 25 -0.84 -2.68 8.14
CA VAL A 25 -0.57 -2.95 9.55
C VAL A 25 -1.38 -4.13 10.07
N ASN A 26 -0.73 -5.01 10.84
CA ASN A 26 -1.35 -6.22 11.39
C ASN A 26 -1.05 -6.43 12.88
N ASN A 27 -0.10 -5.70 13.48
CA ASN A 27 0.28 -5.82 14.88
C ASN A 27 0.99 -4.54 15.40
N MET A 28 1.39 -4.56 16.67
CA MET A 28 2.04 -3.43 17.34
C MET A 28 3.41 -3.09 16.75
N GLU A 29 4.25 -4.09 16.50
CA GLU A 29 5.62 -3.91 16.05
C GLU A 29 5.70 -3.25 14.67
N ILE A 30 4.81 -3.63 13.75
CA ILE A 30 4.72 -3.02 12.42
C ILE A 30 4.27 -1.56 12.54
N VAL A 31 3.21 -1.28 13.31
CA VAL A 31 2.73 0.09 13.55
C VAL A 31 3.84 0.98 14.14
N GLN A 32 4.53 0.50 15.18
CA GLN A 32 5.64 1.23 15.79
C GLN A 32 6.77 1.46 14.78
N GLY A 33 7.21 0.43 14.05
CA GLY A 33 8.27 0.57 13.05
C GLY A 33 7.96 1.63 11.98
N ILE A 34 6.74 1.62 11.45
CA ILE A 34 6.31 2.61 10.44
C ILE A 34 6.26 4.03 11.03
N THR A 35 5.60 4.18 12.17
CA THR A 35 5.33 5.51 12.75
C THR A 35 6.56 6.14 13.40
N GLU A 36 7.47 5.36 13.98
CA GLU A 36 8.78 5.84 14.45
C GLU A 36 9.63 6.36 13.28
N ALA A 37 9.62 5.67 12.14
CA ALA A 37 10.32 6.10 10.93
C ALA A 37 9.76 7.43 10.41
N ALA A 38 8.44 7.52 10.27
CA ALA A 38 7.78 8.73 9.79
C ALA A 38 7.97 9.92 10.75
N LYS A 39 7.98 9.67 12.07
CA LYS A 39 8.23 10.72 13.06
C LYS A 39 9.64 11.27 12.94
N GLU A 40 10.62 10.41 12.71
CA GLU A 40 12.02 10.81 12.57
C GLU A 40 12.25 11.73 11.36
N VAL A 41 11.51 11.50 10.27
CA VAL A 41 11.62 12.32 9.03
C VAL A 41 10.46 13.31 8.85
N ASN A 42 9.60 13.48 9.86
CA ASN A 42 8.40 14.34 9.82
C ASN A 42 7.55 14.14 8.55
N ALA A 43 7.16 12.88 8.26
CA ALA A 43 6.35 12.52 7.10
C ALA A 43 4.90 12.18 7.48
N PRO A 44 3.91 12.51 6.63
CA PRO A 44 2.52 12.07 6.78
C PRO A 44 2.39 10.57 6.45
N LEU A 45 1.37 9.90 7.01
CA LEU A 45 1.18 8.47 6.80
C LEU A 45 -0.28 8.09 6.52
N ILE A 46 -0.44 7.06 5.70
CA ILE A 46 -1.66 6.25 5.65
C ILE A 46 -1.32 4.90 6.28
N LEU A 47 -2.00 4.55 7.37
CA LEU A 47 -1.96 3.20 7.94
C LEU A 47 -3.18 2.47 7.41
N GLN A 48 -2.93 1.42 6.62
CA GLN A 48 -4.01 0.70 5.96
C GLN A 48 -4.18 -0.71 6.48
N VAL A 49 -5.43 -1.18 6.44
CA VAL A 49 -5.84 -2.43 7.05
C VAL A 49 -6.67 -3.20 6.03
N SER A 50 -6.18 -4.38 5.66
CA SER A 50 -6.88 -5.31 4.80
C SER A 50 -7.93 -6.14 5.55
N LYS A 51 -8.78 -6.87 4.81
CA LYS A 51 -9.69 -7.87 5.39
C LYS A 51 -8.96 -8.92 6.24
N GLY A 52 -7.81 -9.40 5.78
CA GLY A 52 -6.99 -10.37 6.51
C GLY A 52 -6.44 -9.80 7.81
N ALA A 53 -5.96 -8.54 7.79
CA ALA A 53 -5.51 -7.85 8.99
C ALA A 53 -6.63 -7.73 10.04
N ARG A 54 -7.85 -7.37 9.62
CA ARG A 54 -9.01 -7.29 10.54
C ARG A 54 -9.38 -8.66 11.10
N ALA A 55 -9.33 -9.71 10.30
CA ALA A 55 -9.62 -11.07 10.77
C ALA A 55 -8.57 -11.55 11.78
N TYR A 56 -7.30 -11.21 11.56
CA TYR A 56 -6.18 -11.58 12.45
C TYR A 56 -6.17 -10.79 13.76
N ALA A 57 -6.12 -9.46 13.68
CA ALA A 57 -5.90 -8.60 14.83
C ALA A 57 -7.18 -8.13 15.51
N ASN A 58 -8.35 -8.30 14.86
CA ASN A 58 -9.60 -7.66 15.23
C ASN A 58 -9.58 -6.13 15.07
N HIS A 59 -10.69 -5.58 14.58
CA HIS A 59 -10.90 -4.14 14.36
C HIS A 59 -10.50 -3.29 15.57
N THR A 60 -10.91 -3.69 16.77
CA THR A 60 -10.67 -2.90 17.98
C THR A 60 -9.18 -2.71 18.27
N TYR A 61 -8.38 -3.77 18.18
CA TYR A 61 -6.94 -3.64 18.43
C TYR A 61 -6.27 -2.78 17.38
N LEU A 62 -6.63 -2.91 16.11
CA LEU A 62 -6.07 -2.11 15.02
C LEU A 62 -6.34 -0.61 15.23
N VAL A 63 -7.59 -0.24 15.51
CA VAL A 63 -7.95 1.15 15.81
C VAL A 63 -7.19 1.66 17.04
N LYS A 64 -7.10 0.87 18.12
CA LYS A 64 -6.37 1.29 19.33
C LYS A 64 -4.87 1.41 19.13
N LEU A 65 -4.26 0.59 18.28
CA LEU A 65 -2.85 0.73 17.91
C LEU A 65 -2.61 2.04 17.12
N VAL A 66 -3.50 2.38 16.20
CA VAL A 66 -3.41 3.61 15.41
C VAL A 66 -3.65 4.84 16.29
N GLU A 67 -4.64 4.82 17.19
CA GLU A 67 -4.85 5.87 18.19
C GLU A 67 -3.58 6.09 19.05
N ALA A 68 -2.96 5.01 19.51
CA ALA A 68 -1.70 5.09 20.26
C ALA A 68 -0.58 5.72 19.42
N ALA A 69 -0.45 5.33 18.15
CA ALA A 69 0.55 5.89 17.25
C ALA A 69 0.36 7.41 17.04
N ILE A 70 -0.88 7.90 16.97
CA ILE A 70 -1.16 9.34 16.88
C ILE A 70 -0.77 10.07 18.17
N ILE A 71 -1.01 9.48 19.33
CA ILE A 71 -0.63 10.05 20.63
C ILE A 71 0.90 10.17 20.72
N GLU A 72 1.62 9.10 20.39
CA GLU A 72 3.08 9.03 20.51
C GLU A 72 3.80 9.94 19.50
N THR A 73 3.25 10.09 18.29
CA THR A 73 3.94 10.81 17.21
C THR A 73 3.43 12.22 16.97
N GLY A 74 2.14 12.48 17.19
CA GLY A 74 1.51 13.74 16.78
C GLY A 74 1.59 14.01 15.28
N LEU A 75 1.70 12.98 14.44
CA LEU A 75 1.69 13.12 12.98
C LEU A 75 0.26 13.17 12.42
N PRO A 76 0.05 13.74 11.22
CA PRO A 76 -1.16 13.52 10.45
C PRO A 76 -1.18 12.08 9.94
N ILE A 77 -2.11 11.28 10.47
CA ILE A 77 -2.29 9.87 10.12
C ILE A 77 -3.72 9.67 9.62
N CYS A 78 -3.85 9.00 8.48
CA CYS A 78 -5.12 8.47 7.97
C CYS A 78 -5.20 6.97 8.27
N LEU A 79 -6.37 6.50 8.70
CA LEU A 79 -6.68 5.07 8.83
C LEU A 79 -7.55 4.65 7.66
N HIS A 80 -7.01 3.74 6.84
CA HIS A 80 -7.59 3.35 5.55
C HIS A 80 -7.97 1.87 5.50
N LEU A 81 -9.16 1.56 4.96
CA LEU A 81 -9.54 0.19 4.62
C LEU A 81 -8.96 -0.15 3.26
N ASP A 82 -8.11 -1.17 3.20
CA ASP A 82 -7.49 -1.68 1.98
C ASP A 82 -8.34 -2.82 1.38
N HIS A 83 -8.61 -2.75 0.08
CA HIS A 83 -9.41 -3.73 -0.69
C HIS A 83 -10.72 -4.16 0.00
N GLY A 84 -11.61 -3.20 0.29
CA GLY A 84 -12.96 -3.51 0.77
C GLY A 84 -13.75 -4.30 -0.28
N ASP A 85 -14.31 -5.45 0.10
CA ASP A 85 -14.97 -6.40 -0.83
C ASP A 85 -16.48 -6.20 -0.98
N SER A 86 -17.06 -5.33 -0.15
CA SER A 86 -18.50 -5.16 -0.03
C SER A 86 -18.85 -3.84 0.64
N PHE A 87 -20.06 -3.36 0.37
CA PHE A 87 -20.62 -2.18 1.05
C PHE A 87 -20.63 -2.37 2.56
N GLU A 88 -20.99 -3.56 3.05
CA GLU A 88 -21.08 -3.90 4.46
C GLU A 88 -19.72 -3.82 5.15
N THR A 89 -18.66 -4.29 4.47
CA THR A 89 -17.28 -4.16 4.95
C THR A 89 -16.88 -2.68 5.05
N CYS A 90 -17.08 -1.88 3.99
CA CYS A 90 -16.74 -0.46 4.00
C CYS A 90 -17.52 0.30 5.09
N LYS A 91 -18.83 0.06 5.19
CA LYS A 91 -19.71 0.62 6.22
C LYS A 91 -19.21 0.32 7.62
N SER A 92 -18.86 -0.95 7.91
CA SER A 92 -18.35 -1.36 9.22
C SER A 92 -17.04 -0.64 9.59
N CYS A 93 -16.15 -0.42 8.62
CA CYS A 93 -14.91 0.34 8.85
C CYS A 93 -15.19 1.83 9.12
N ILE A 94 -16.10 2.46 8.36
CA ILE A 94 -16.54 3.85 8.55
C ILE A 94 -17.13 4.02 9.96
N ASP A 95 -18.11 3.18 10.32
CA ASP A 95 -18.74 3.18 11.64
C ASP A 95 -17.72 2.90 12.76
N GLY A 96 -16.66 2.17 12.42
CA GLY A 96 -15.58 1.78 13.30
C GLY A 96 -14.45 2.81 13.44
N GLY A 97 -14.57 4.01 12.86
CA GLY A 97 -13.63 5.12 13.03
C GLY A 97 -12.55 5.27 11.96
N PHE A 98 -12.68 4.59 10.81
CA PHE A 98 -11.80 4.80 9.67
C PHE A 98 -12.10 6.15 9.03
N THR A 99 -11.06 6.86 8.57
CA THR A 99 -11.18 8.16 7.89
C THR A 99 -11.02 8.07 6.37
N SER A 100 -10.70 6.87 5.87
CA SER A 100 -10.73 6.55 4.45
C SER A 100 -11.11 5.08 4.26
N VAL A 101 -11.82 4.77 3.19
CA VAL A 101 -12.06 3.38 2.77
C VAL A 101 -11.81 3.19 1.30
N MET A 102 -11.34 2.01 0.92
CA MET A 102 -11.35 1.55 -0.46
C MET A 102 -12.49 0.56 -0.68
N ILE A 103 -13.18 0.68 -1.81
CA ILE A 103 -14.07 -0.35 -2.35
C ILE A 103 -13.44 -0.91 -3.63
N ASP A 104 -13.12 -2.20 -3.59
CA ASP A 104 -12.59 -2.94 -4.74
C ASP A 104 -13.72 -3.70 -5.44
N ALA A 105 -14.31 -3.05 -6.44
CA ALA A 105 -15.24 -3.67 -7.37
C ALA A 105 -14.62 -3.82 -8.77
N SER A 106 -13.29 -3.82 -8.87
CA SER A 106 -12.55 -3.85 -10.13
C SER A 106 -12.82 -5.09 -10.99
N SER A 107 -13.13 -6.22 -10.34
CA SER A 107 -13.46 -7.48 -11.01
C SER A 107 -14.88 -7.51 -11.58
N LYS A 108 -15.70 -6.47 -11.32
CA LYS A 108 -17.09 -6.38 -11.78
C LYS A 108 -17.17 -5.68 -13.13
N PRO A 109 -18.22 -5.94 -13.93
CA PRO A 109 -18.50 -5.13 -15.12
C PRO A 109 -18.54 -3.64 -14.78
N PHE A 110 -18.06 -2.79 -15.69
CA PHE A 110 -17.90 -1.35 -15.48
C PHE A 110 -19.12 -0.66 -14.84
N ALA A 111 -20.33 -0.96 -15.32
CA ALA A 111 -21.57 -0.39 -14.78
C ALA A 111 -21.84 -0.84 -13.33
N GLU A 112 -21.61 -2.11 -13.02
CA GLU A 112 -21.78 -2.66 -11.66
C GLU A 112 -20.72 -2.08 -10.71
N ASN A 113 -19.48 -1.90 -11.16
CA ASN A 113 -18.43 -1.23 -10.38
C ASN A 113 -18.85 0.20 -10.03
N ILE A 114 -19.39 0.96 -10.99
CA ILE A 114 -19.91 2.31 -10.73
C ILE A 114 -21.02 2.29 -9.67
N GLU A 115 -21.99 1.39 -9.78
CA GLU A 115 -23.12 1.30 -8.86
C GLU A 115 -22.66 0.96 -7.42
N ILE A 116 -21.78 -0.03 -7.28
CA ILE A 116 -21.24 -0.44 -5.98
C ILE A 116 -20.41 0.69 -5.36
N THR A 117 -19.49 1.27 -6.15
CA THR A 117 -18.61 2.34 -5.67
C THR A 117 -19.43 3.56 -5.24
N LYS A 118 -20.40 3.99 -6.05
CA LYS A 118 -21.27 5.13 -5.73
C LYS A 118 -22.01 4.92 -4.41
N LYS A 119 -22.53 3.71 -4.16
CA LYS A 119 -23.22 3.39 -2.89
C LYS A 119 -22.30 3.56 -1.67
N VAL A 120 -21.03 3.19 -1.79
CA VAL A 120 -20.03 3.38 -0.73
C VAL A 120 -19.69 4.87 -0.57
N VAL A 121 -19.50 5.59 -1.68
CA VAL A 121 -19.24 7.05 -1.69
C VAL A 121 -20.33 7.82 -0.97
N GLU A 122 -21.60 7.59 -1.32
CA GLU A 122 -22.74 8.27 -0.69
C GLU A 122 -22.73 8.08 0.84
N TYR A 123 -22.54 6.84 1.30
CA TYR A 123 -22.48 6.56 2.73
C TYR A 123 -21.24 7.19 3.40
N ALA A 124 -20.07 7.08 2.80
CA ALA A 124 -18.82 7.59 3.36
C ALA A 124 -18.83 9.12 3.48
N HIS A 125 -19.28 9.82 2.43
CA HIS A 125 -19.34 11.28 2.41
C HIS A 125 -20.31 11.83 3.45
N ASP A 126 -21.44 11.16 3.69
CA ASP A 126 -22.37 11.49 4.79
C ASP A 126 -21.74 11.37 6.19
N HIS A 127 -20.62 10.66 6.31
CA HIS A 127 -19.86 10.48 7.56
C HIS A 127 -18.51 11.23 7.56
N GLY A 128 -18.24 12.06 6.55
CA GLY A 128 -16.98 12.80 6.41
C GLY A 128 -15.77 11.90 6.10
N VAL A 129 -15.99 10.70 5.57
CA VAL A 129 -14.97 9.74 5.15
C VAL A 129 -14.79 9.79 3.64
N VAL A 130 -13.55 9.65 3.16
CA VAL A 130 -13.22 9.65 1.73
C VAL A 130 -13.05 8.24 1.16
N VAL A 131 -13.35 8.08 -0.12
CA VAL A 131 -13.39 6.79 -0.80
C VAL A 131 -12.36 6.70 -1.92
N GLU A 132 -11.54 5.67 -1.83
CA GLU A 132 -10.71 5.18 -2.93
C GLU A 132 -11.48 4.12 -3.71
N ALA A 133 -11.41 4.19 -5.04
CA ALA A 133 -11.98 3.19 -5.94
C ALA A 133 -10.91 2.64 -6.88
N GLU A 134 -11.17 1.51 -7.54
CA GLU A 134 -10.24 0.88 -8.48
C GLU A 134 -10.88 0.66 -9.85
N LEU A 135 -10.11 0.94 -10.89
CA LEU A 135 -10.47 0.66 -12.28
C LEU A 135 -9.30 -0.02 -13.01
N GLY A 136 -9.58 -1.10 -13.73
CA GLY A 136 -8.57 -2.10 -14.11
C GLY A 136 -8.46 -3.19 -13.05
N ALA A 137 -7.84 -4.33 -13.36
CA ALA A 137 -7.68 -5.42 -12.39
C ALA A 137 -6.22 -5.87 -12.32
N LEU A 138 -5.69 -5.96 -11.10
CA LEU A 138 -4.32 -6.36 -10.82
C LEU A 138 -4.21 -7.86 -10.60
N ALA A 139 -3.23 -8.51 -11.23
CA ALA A 139 -2.93 -9.92 -10.96
C ALA A 139 -2.27 -10.11 -9.58
N GLY A 140 -2.24 -11.35 -9.09
CA GLY A 140 -1.45 -11.74 -7.92
C GLY A 140 -2.28 -11.96 -6.66
N VAL A 141 -1.57 -12.17 -5.54
CA VAL A 141 -2.17 -12.54 -4.25
C VAL A 141 -1.95 -11.43 -3.24
N GLU A 142 -3.06 -10.86 -2.74
CA GLU A 142 -3.09 -10.03 -1.54
C GLU A 142 -4.04 -10.68 -0.53
N ASP A 143 -3.49 -11.09 0.62
CA ASP A 143 -4.19 -11.93 1.57
C ASP A 143 -4.87 -13.16 0.92
N GLU A 144 -6.19 -13.33 1.07
CA GLU A 144 -6.97 -14.43 0.49
C GLU A 144 -7.48 -14.13 -0.94
N VAL A 145 -7.26 -12.92 -1.45
CA VAL A 145 -7.70 -12.52 -2.79
C VAL A 145 -6.61 -12.90 -3.78
N ASN A 146 -6.96 -13.77 -4.73
CA ASN A 146 -6.08 -14.21 -5.81
C ASN A 146 -6.70 -13.87 -7.16
N VAL A 147 -6.14 -12.90 -7.85
CA VAL A 147 -6.55 -12.54 -9.21
C VAL A 147 -5.61 -13.25 -10.20
N SER A 148 -6.21 -14.05 -11.07
CA SER A 148 -5.45 -14.76 -12.10
C SER A 148 -4.88 -13.79 -13.13
N ALA A 149 -3.77 -14.15 -13.77
CA ALA A 149 -3.21 -13.34 -14.86
C ALA A 149 -4.17 -13.19 -16.05
N ALA A 150 -5.11 -14.13 -16.23
CA ALA A 150 -6.10 -14.07 -17.31
C ALA A 150 -7.22 -13.05 -17.05
N ASP A 151 -7.50 -12.76 -15.78
CA ASP A 151 -8.53 -11.82 -15.35
C ASP A 151 -7.97 -10.40 -15.13
N SER A 152 -6.64 -10.27 -15.08
CA SER A 152 -5.97 -8.97 -14.98
C SER A 152 -6.03 -8.18 -16.30
N HIS A 153 -6.28 -6.88 -16.19
CA HIS A 153 -6.30 -5.98 -17.33
C HIS A 153 -5.87 -4.58 -16.90
N TYR A 154 -5.18 -3.88 -17.79
CA TYR A 154 -4.80 -2.49 -17.56
C TYR A 154 -6.04 -1.59 -17.50
N THR A 155 -5.92 -0.49 -16.75
CA THR A 155 -6.91 0.58 -16.82
C THR A 155 -6.99 1.11 -18.24
N ARG A 156 -8.23 1.30 -18.71
CA ARG A 156 -8.52 1.94 -19.99
C ARG A 156 -8.68 3.44 -19.78
N PRO A 157 -7.74 4.30 -20.26
CA PRO A 157 -7.80 5.72 -19.97
C PRO A 157 -9.10 6.40 -20.39
N GLU A 158 -9.76 5.93 -21.45
CA GLU A 158 -11.04 6.48 -21.91
C GLU A 158 -12.22 6.28 -20.96
N GLU A 159 -12.11 5.38 -19.98
CA GLU A 159 -13.18 5.06 -19.02
C GLU A 159 -13.11 5.89 -17.73
N VAL A 160 -11.97 6.51 -17.43
CA VAL A 160 -11.70 7.11 -16.10
C VAL A 160 -12.55 8.34 -15.80
N GLU A 161 -12.84 9.20 -16.78
CA GLU A 161 -13.66 10.41 -16.61
C GLU A 161 -15.10 10.04 -16.27
N GLU A 162 -15.66 9.06 -16.99
CA GLU A 162 -16.99 8.54 -16.72
C GLU A 162 -17.05 7.86 -15.35
N PHE A 163 -16.05 7.05 -15.01
CA PHE A 163 -16.00 6.35 -13.74
C PHE A 163 -15.96 7.32 -12.55
N VAL A 164 -15.02 8.27 -12.55
CA VAL A 164 -14.87 9.26 -11.47
C VAL A 164 -16.12 10.14 -11.37
N SER A 165 -16.64 10.64 -12.50
CA SER A 165 -17.82 11.53 -12.47
C SER A 165 -19.10 10.83 -12.00
N LYS A 166 -19.30 9.55 -12.33
CA LYS A 166 -20.49 8.80 -11.93
C LYS A 166 -20.41 8.24 -10.51
N THR A 167 -19.21 7.94 -10.02
CA THR A 167 -19.01 7.40 -8.68
C THR A 167 -18.88 8.48 -7.62
N GLY A 168 -18.17 9.57 -7.94
CA GLY A 168 -17.80 10.60 -6.97
C GLY A 168 -16.69 10.18 -6.01
N CYS A 169 -15.86 9.19 -6.36
CA CYS A 169 -14.72 8.80 -5.52
C CYS A 169 -13.68 9.93 -5.39
N ASP A 170 -12.88 9.87 -4.32
CA ASP A 170 -11.90 10.89 -3.96
C ASP A 170 -10.49 10.60 -4.50
N SER A 171 -10.22 9.33 -4.82
CA SER A 171 -8.99 8.87 -5.45
C SER A 171 -9.21 7.59 -6.26
N LEU A 172 -8.37 7.36 -7.26
CA LEU A 172 -8.51 6.24 -8.19
C LEU A 172 -7.23 5.41 -8.23
N ALA A 173 -7.34 4.15 -7.83
CA ALA A 173 -6.34 3.13 -8.10
C ALA A 173 -6.43 2.69 -9.57
N ILE A 174 -5.27 2.61 -10.23
CA ILE A 174 -5.15 2.22 -11.63
C ILE A 174 -4.19 1.03 -11.80
N ALA A 175 -4.52 0.16 -12.75
CA ALA A 175 -3.68 -0.96 -13.16
C ALA A 175 -2.75 -0.56 -14.31
N ILE A 176 -1.46 -0.40 -14.01
CA ILE A 176 -0.39 -0.05 -14.97
C ILE A 176 0.76 -1.06 -15.00
N GLY A 177 0.50 -2.31 -14.58
CA GLY A 177 1.47 -3.41 -14.63
C GLY A 177 2.07 -3.81 -13.29
N THR A 178 1.49 -3.33 -12.19
CA THR A 178 1.77 -3.87 -10.85
C THR A 178 0.94 -5.13 -10.58
N SER A 179 1.24 -5.79 -9.48
CA SER A 179 0.56 -7.00 -9.00
C SER A 179 0.83 -7.19 -7.50
N HIS A 180 -0.01 -7.93 -6.81
CA HIS A 180 0.13 -8.15 -5.37
C HIS A 180 1.16 -9.23 -5.00
N GLY A 181 1.63 -9.19 -3.76
CA GLY A 181 2.59 -10.16 -3.21
C GLY A 181 4.06 -9.91 -3.59
N ALA A 182 4.92 -10.90 -3.30
CA ALA A 182 6.37 -10.86 -3.56
C ALA A 182 6.77 -11.47 -4.92
N TYR A 183 5.83 -12.13 -5.58
CA TYR A 183 5.98 -12.77 -6.89
C TYR A 183 5.26 -11.94 -7.94
N LYS A 184 5.63 -10.67 -8.05
CA LYS A 184 4.91 -9.73 -8.90
C LYS A 184 5.04 -10.06 -10.38
N PHE A 185 6.17 -10.66 -10.74
CA PHE A 185 6.52 -11.06 -12.09
C PHE A 185 7.10 -12.47 -12.07
N THR A 186 6.82 -13.24 -13.11
CA THR A 186 7.51 -14.50 -13.34
C THR A 186 8.93 -14.24 -13.83
N ALA A 187 9.87 -15.15 -13.56
CA ALA A 187 11.23 -15.03 -14.06
C ALA A 187 11.30 -14.89 -15.60
N ALA A 188 10.32 -15.45 -16.32
CA ALA A 188 10.22 -15.36 -17.78
C ALA A 188 9.82 -13.96 -18.28
N GLN A 189 9.15 -13.15 -17.44
CA GLN A 189 8.79 -11.77 -17.76
C GLN A 189 9.93 -10.78 -17.47
N CYS A 190 10.93 -11.21 -16.72
CA CYS A 190 12.03 -10.37 -16.24
C CYS A 190 13.29 -10.52 -17.09
N THR A 191 14.11 -9.48 -17.08
CA THR A 191 15.52 -9.55 -17.49
C THR A 191 16.40 -9.75 -16.24
N ARG A 192 17.73 -9.85 -16.40
CA ARG A 192 18.67 -9.88 -15.27
C ARG A 192 19.67 -8.74 -15.36
N ASN A 193 19.96 -8.10 -14.23
CA ASN A 193 21.02 -7.11 -14.13
C ASN A 193 22.41 -7.77 -14.03
N GLU A 194 23.47 -6.97 -13.95
CA GLU A 194 24.86 -7.43 -13.83
C GLU A 194 25.12 -8.30 -12.59
N LYS A 195 24.30 -8.15 -11.54
CA LYS A 195 24.38 -8.95 -10.31
C LYS A 195 23.57 -10.25 -10.41
N GLY A 196 22.93 -10.51 -11.55
CA GLY A 196 22.07 -11.66 -11.78
C GLY A 196 20.68 -11.54 -11.14
N GLU A 197 20.31 -10.37 -10.60
CA GLU A 197 19.00 -10.13 -9.98
C GLU A 197 17.95 -9.87 -11.06
N LEU A 198 16.71 -10.32 -10.83
CA LEU A 198 15.61 -10.12 -11.79
C LEU A 198 15.24 -8.64 -11.87
N VAL A 199 15.03 -8.16 -13.09
CA VAL A 199 14.55 -6.80 -13.40
C VAL A 199 13.22 -6.93 -14.15
N PRO A 200 12.11 -6.47 -13.57
CA PRO A 200 10.79 -6.62 -14.17
C PRO A 200 10.57 -5.66 -15.36
N PRO A 201 9.52 -5.88 -16.16
CA PRO A 201 9.12 -4.93 -17.20
C PRO A 201 8.77 -3.56 -16.59
N PRO A 202 8.94 -2.47 -17.37
CA PRO A 202 8.58 -1.15 -16.91
C PRO A 202 7.06 -1.02 -16.72
N LEU A 203 6.66 -0.20 -15.74
CA LEU A 203 5.29 0.26 -15.58
C LEU A 203 4.82 0.96 -16.85
N ARG A 204 3.53 0.83 -17.15
CA ARG A 204 2.87 1.49 -18.28
C ARG A 204 2.61 2.96 -17.99
N PHE A 205 3.69 3.75 -17.93
CA PHE A 205 3.63 5.21 -17.75
C PHE A 205 2.81 5.91 -18.84
N ASP A 206 2.73 5.32 -20.04
CA ASP A 206 1.86 5.82 -21.10
C ASP A 206 0.37 5.79 -20.70
N ILE A 207 -0.07 4.79 -19.93
CA ILE A 207 -1.43 4.74 -19.38
C ILE A 207 -1.59 5.80 -18.30
N LEU A 208 -0.63 5.92 -17.38
CA LEU A 208 -0.66 6.95 -16.33
C LEU A 208 -0.74 8.36 -16.96
N ASP A 209 0.08 8.66 -17.96
CA ASP A 209 0.11 9.95 -18.63
C ASP A 209 -1.24 10.29 -19.29
N GLU A 210 -1.89 9.31 -19.93
CA GLU A 210 -3.22 9.51 -20.51
C GLU A 210 -4.33 9.68 -19.46
N VAL A 211 -4.25 8.95 -18.34
CA VAL A 211 -5.17 9.15 -17.20
C VAL A 211 -5.02 10.56 -16.63
N VAL A 212 -3.79 11.06 -16.46
CA VAL A 212 -3.51 12.40 -15.93
C VAL A 212 -4.02 13.51 -16.86
N LYS A 213 -3.91 13.32 -18.18
CA LYS A 213 -4.47 14.27 -19.15
C LYS A 213 -5.98 14.39 -19.04
N ARG A 214 -6.66 13.29 -18.72
CA ARG A 214 -8.12 13.21 -18.59
C ARG A 214 -8.64 13.64 -17.23
N LEU A 215 -7.87 13.41 -16.17
CA LEU A 215 -8.20 13.75 -14.79
C LEU A 215 -7.13 14.67 -14.17
N PRO A 216 -6.94 15.89 -14.70
CA PRO A 216 -5.93 16.81 -14.18
C PRO A 216 -6.25 17.20 -12.73
N GLY A 217 -5.28 17.01 -11.83
CA GLY A 217 -5.43 17.32 -10.41
C GLY A 217 -6.12 16.22 -9.58
N PHE A 218 -6.51 15.10 -10.20
CA PHE A 218 -7.15 14.01 -9.49
C PHE A 218 -6.12 13.04 -8.88
N PRO A 219 -6.22 12.68 -7.59
CA PRO A 219 -5.27 11.77 -6.95
C PRO A 219 -5.30 10.35 -7.52
N ILE A 220 -4.14 9.90 -8.02
CA ILE A 220 -3.97 8.52 -8.49
C ILE A 220 -3.27 7.68 -7.41
N VAL A 221 -3.66 6.41 -7.34
CA VAL A 221 -3.13 5.43 -6.38
C VAL A 221 -2.47 4.27 -7.12
N LEU A 222 -1.33 3.81 -6.61
CA LEU A 222 -0.67 2.59 -7.08
C LEU A 222 -0.69 1.50 -6.02
N HIS A 223 -1.39 0.42 -6.33
CA HIS A 223 -1.39 -0.82 -5.56
C HIS A 223 -0.26 -1.76 -6.01
N GLY A 224 -0.09 -2.87 -5.31
CA GLY A 224 0.92 -3.87 -5.68
C GLY A 224 2.34 -3.32 -5.82
N SER A 225 2.69 -2.25 -5.11
CA SER A 225 3.87 -1.41 -5.42
C SER A 225 5.10 -1.68 -4.55
N SER A 226 5.11 -2.77 -3.79
CA SER A 226 6.28 -3.20 -3.02
C SER A 226 7.49 -3.51 -3.94
N SER A 227 8.69 -3.14 -3.51
CA SER A 227 9.91 -3.29 -4.33
C SER A 227 10.64 -4.62 -4.13
N VAL A 228 10.28 -5.37 -3.09
CA VAL A 228 10.87 -6.65 -2.72
C VAL A 228 12.40 -6.53 -2.60
N PRO A 229 12.92 -5.82 -1.56
CA PRO A 229 14.35 -5.58 -1.42
C PRO A 229 15.13 -6.89 -1.37
N GLN A 230 16.07 -7.04 -2.30
CA GLN A 230 16.80 -8.30 -2.49
C GLN A 230 17.66 -8.67 -1.29
N GLU A 231 18.04 -7.70 -0.45
CA GLU A 231 18.71 -7.98 0.82
C GLU A 231 17.86 -8.83 1.77
N PHE A 232 16.57 -8.55 1.89
CA PHE A 232 15.68 -9.33 2.76
C PHE A 232 15.31 -10.66 2.13
N VAL A 233 15.18 -10.74 0.80
CA VAL A 233 15.01 -12.01 0.08
C VAL A 233 16.20 -12.93 0.34
N ARG A 234 17.43 -12.43 0.19
CA ARG A 234 18.65 -13.19 0.52
C ARG A 234 18.67 -13.60 1.99
N MET A 235 18.38 -12.68 2.90
CA MET A 235 18.33 -12.96 4.34
C MET A 235 17.34 -14.08 4.67
N VAL A 236 16.14 -14.10 4.05
CA VAL A 236 15.18 -15.19 4.22
C VAL A 236 15.75 -16.50 3.68
N ASN A 237 16.31 -16.52 2.48
CA ASN A 237 16.85 -17.72 1.84
C ASN A 237 18.05 -18.32 2.60
N GLU A 238 18.96 -17.48 3.09
CA GLU A 238 20.14 -17.90 3.87
C GLU A 238 19.77 -18.44 5.26
N ASN A 239 18.59 -18.10 5.77
CA ASN A 239 18.11 -18.49 7.10
C ASN A 239 16.87 -19.41 7.03
N GLY A 240 16.94 -20.40 6.15
CA GLY A 240 15.99 -21.52 6.07
C GLY A 240 14.63 -21.19 5.45
N GLY A 241 14.48 -20.03 4.83
CA GLY A 241 13.34 -19.69 3.99
C GLY A 241 13.57 -20.10 2.53
N LYS A 242 12.53 -19.99 1.71
CA LYS A 242 12.61 -20.34 0.28
C LYS A 242 11.76 -19.39 -0.55
N MET A 243 12.40 -18.37 -1.08
CA MET A 243 11.83 -17.32 -1.91
C MET A 243 12.65 -17.15 -3.20
N PRO A 244 12.71 -18.19 -4.07
CA PRO A 244 13.37 -18.05 -5.37
C PRO A 244 12.65 -17.01 -6.21
N ASP A 245 13.36 -16.25 -7.03
CA ASP A 245 12.80 -15.35 -8.05
C ASP A 245 11.82 -14.27 -7.53
N ALA A 246 11.78 -14.01 -6.22
CA ALA A 246 10.97 -12.93 -5.65
C ALA A 246 11.51 -11.58 -6.11
N VAL A 247 10.66 -10.80 -6.80
CA VAL A 247 11.02 -9.52 -7.41
C VAL A 247 9.82 -8.58 -7.37
N GLY A 248 10.08 -7.30 -7.11
CA GLY A 248 9.09 -6.26 -6.96
C GLY A 248 9.31 -5.09 -7.92
N ILE A 249 8.54 -4.02 -7.73
CA ILE A 249 8.62 -2.84 -8.58
C ILE A 249 9.90 -2.04 -8.28
N PRO A 250 10.72 -1.70 -9.29
CA PRO A 250 11.92 -0.92 -9.07
C PRO A 250 11.60 0.46 -8.49
N GLU A 251 12.37 0.86 -7.47
CA GLU A 251 12.10 2.09 -6.70
C GLU A 251 12.17 3.35 -7.56
N GLU A 252 13.02 3.37 -8.59
CA GLU A 252 13.12 4.49 -9.52
C GLU A 252 11.81 4.73 -10.28
N GLN A 253 11.06 3.67 -10.59
CA GLN A 253 9.76 3.78 -11.27
C GLN A 253 8.69 4.31 -10.31
N LEU A 254 8.71 3.87 -9.04
CA LEU A 254 7.82 4.41 -8.01
C LEU A 254 8.09 5.89 -7.76
N ARG A 255 9.36 6.28 -7.67
CA ARG A 255 9.80 7.68 -7.54
C ARG A 255 9.41 8.52 -8.77
N GLN A 256 9.48 7.96 -9.97
CA GLN A 256 9.01 8.62 -11.19
C GLN A 256 7.48 8.83 -11.13
N ALA A 257 6.71 7.81 -10.77
CA ALA A 257 5.26 7.90 -10.63
C ALA A 257 4.84 8.94 -9.57
N ALA A 258 5.52 8.93 -8.41
CA ALA A 258 5.29 9.85 -7.30
C ALA A 258 5.63 11.32 -7.63
N ARG A 259 6.48 11.59 -8.64
CA ARG A 259 6.71 12.96 -9.13
C ARG A 259 5.56 13.48 -10.01
N GLY A 260 4.73 12.57 -10.52
CA GLY A 260 3.53 12.88 -11.30
C GLY A 260 2.29 12.93 -10.44
N ALA A 261 1.21 12.32 -10.90
CA ALA A 261 -0.10 12.35 -10.23
C ALA A 261 -0.32 11.26 -9.16
N VAL A 262 0.63 10.34 -8.99
CA VAL A 262 0.49 9.26 -8.00
C VAL A 262 0.71 9.83 -6.61
N CYS A 263 -0.38 9.91 -5.85
CA CYS A 263 -0.42 10.50 -4.51
C CYS A 263 -0.37 9.45 -3.39
N LYS A 264 -0.66 8.18 -3.69
CA LYS A 264 -0.60 7.05 -2.74
C LYS A 264 0.10 5.85 -3.36
N ILE A 265 1.01 5.25 -2.61
CA ILE A 265 1.70 4.01 -2.99
C ILE A 265 1.54 2.99 -1.86
N ASN A 266 0.91 1.86 -2.18
CA ASN A 266 0.70 0.76 -1.23
C ASN A 266 1.97 -0.07 -1.06
N ILE A 267 2.38 -0.31 0.19
CA ILE A 267 3.57 -1.08 0.54
C ILE A 267 3.25 -2.04 1.70
N ASP A 268 3.35 -3.35 1.42
CA ASP A 268 3.14 -4.40 2.41
C ASP A 268 4.25 -5.48 2.36
N SER A 269 4.45 -6.11 1.20
CA SER A 269 5.42 -7.21 1.04
C SER A 269 6.82 -6.88 1.56
N ASP A 270 7.26 -5.62 1.39
CA ASP A 270 8.57 -5.16 1.87
C ASP A 270 8.65 -5.24 3.41
N LEU A 271 7.58 -4.86 4.12
CA LEU A 271 7.49 -4.92 5.59
C LEU A 271 7.51 -6.37 6.08
N ARG A 272 6.71 -7.24 5.44
CA ARG A 272 6.64 -8.67 5.76
C ARG A 272 8.00 -9.34 5.57
N LEU A 273 8.72 -9.00 4.50
CA LEU A 273 10.07 -9.47 4.20
C LEU A 273 11.10 -9.00 5.23
N ALA A 274 11.10 -7.70 5.56
CA ALA A 274 12.02 -7.13 6.54
C ALA A 274 11.87 -7.81 7.91
N MET A 275 10.63 -7.94 8.39
CA MET A 275 10.35 -8.61 9.66
C MET A 275 10.71 -10.09 9.61
N THR A 276 10.27 -10.82 8.58
CA THR A 276 10.51 -12.27 8.46
C THR A 276 11.98 -12.62 8.33
N GLY A 277 12.71 -11.92 7.45
CA GLY A 277 14.14 -12.12 7.26
C GLY A 277 14.91 -11.90 8.56
N THR A 278 14.60 -10.80 9.26
CA THR A 278 15.29 -10.45 10.50
C THR A 278 15.02 -11.45 11.62
N ILE A 279 13.78 -11.91 11.79
CA ILE A 279 13.44 -12.93 12.79
C ILE A 279 14.14 -14.26 12.47
N ARG A 280 14.13 -14.68 11.19
CA ARG A 280 14.81 -15.92 10.76
C ARG A 280 16.30 -15.88 11.04
N LYS A 281 16.95 -14.76 10.69
CA LYS A 281 18.37 -14.54 10.99
C LYS A 281 18.63 -14.63 12.49
N PHE A 282 17.82 -13.95 13.30
CA PHE A 282 17.97 -13.96 14.75
C PHE A 282 17.88 -15.39 15.31
N PHE A 283 16.88 -16.18 14.92
CA PHE A 283 16.74 -17.56 15.41
C PHE A 283 17.88 -18.47 14.97
N ASN A 284 18.45 -18.25 13.79
CA ASN A 284 19.60 -19.01 13.32
C ASN A 284 20.87 -18.67 14.12
N GLU A 285 21.07 -17.39 14.46
CA GLU A 285 22.23 -16.92 15.22
C GLU A 285 22.12 -17.18 16.74
N HIS A 286 20.88 -17.28 17.25
CA HIS A 286 20.58 -17.33 18.69
C HIS A 286 19.58 -18.44 19.03
N PRO A 287 19.92 -19.73 18.85
CA PRO A 287 19.00 -20.84 19.05
C PRO A 287 18.59 -21.06 20.52
N ASP A 288 19.30 -20.47 21.47
CA ASP A 288 19.00 -20.52 22.92
C ASP A 288 17.99 -19.45 23.37
N LYS A 289 17.69 -18.47 22.51
CA LYS A 289 16.84 -17.32 22.85
C LYS A 289 15.38 -17.58 22.52
N PHE A 290 14.51 -17.22 23.47
CA PHE A 290 13.07 -17.47 23.38
C PHE A 290 12.20 -16.27 23.80
N ASP A 291 12.79 -15.18 24.31
CA ASP A 291 12.04 -13.97 24.65
C ASP A 291 11.60 -13.25 23.36
N PRO A 292 10.30 -13.06 23.13
CA PRO A 292 9.80 -12.37 21.94
C PRO A 292 10.42 -11.01 21.67
N ARG A 293 10.77 -10.28 22.73
CA ARG A 293 11.34 -8.94 22.60
C ARG A 293 12.74 -8.98 22.01
N GLU A 294 13.49 -10.06 22.21
CA GLU A 294 14.85 -10.17 21.68
C GLU A 294 14.86 -10.28 20.15
N TYR A 295 13.89 -10.98 19.54
CA TYR A 295 13.80 -11.10 18.08
C TYR A 295 12.84 -10.09 17.42
N LEU A 296 11.81 -9.62 18.12
CA LEU A 296 10.89 -8.61 17.59
C LEU A 296 11.50 -7.19 17.59
N LYS A 297 12.37 -6.87 18.55
CA LYS A 297 13.08 -5.57 18.58
C LYS A 297 13.92 -5.32 17.34
N PRO A 298 14.84 -6.21 16.90
CA PRO A 298 15.57 -6.01 15.66
C PRO A 298 14.66 -6.06 14.43
N ALA A 299 13.61 -6.87 14.43
CA ALA A 299 12.65 -6.92 13.32
C ALA A 299 11.88 -5.60 13.13
N ARG A 300 11.44 -4.99 14.24
CA ARG A 300 10.85 -3.65 14.23
C ARG A 300 11.83 -2.58 13.74
N ALA A 301 13.09 -2.66 14.17
CA ALA A 301 14.12 -1.74 13.70
C ALA A 301 14.38 -1.88 12.19
N ALA A 302 14.35 -3.11 11.65
CA ALA A 302 14.47 -3.35 10.21
C ALA A 302 13.31 -2.73 9.42
N ILE A 303 12.07 -2.86 9.92
CA ILE A 303 10.90 -2.14 9.36
C ILE A 303 11.12 -0.63 9.39
N LYS A 304 11.58 -0.09 10.52
CA LYS A 304 11.79 1.35 10.68
C LYS A 304 12.76 1.89 9.63
N GLU A 305 13.92 1.26 9.46
CA GLU A 305 14.91 1.69 8.47
C GLU A 305 14.40 1.55 7.03
N LEU A 306 13.72 0.45 6.72
CA LEU A 306 13.07 0.24 5.42
C LEU A 306 12.06 1.37 5.13
N VAL A 307 11.14 1.64 6.06
CA VAL A 307 10.10 2.67 5.89
C VAL A 307 10.74 4.04 5.74
N LYS A 308 11.74 4.38 6.56
CA LYS A 308 12.48 5.64 6.46
C LYS A 308 13.11 5.81 5.07
N HIS A 309 13.76 4.77 4.55
CA HIS A 309 14.31 4.76 3.19
C HIS A 309 13.22 5.03 2.14
N LYS A 310 12.08 4.33 2.24
CA LYS A 310 10.94 4.55 1.32
C LYS A 310 10.44 5.99 1.38
N LEU A 311 10.21 6.53 2.57
CA LEU A 311 9.67 7.89 2.76
C LEU A 311 10.56 8.96 2.12
N VAL A 312 11.88 8.83 2.26
CA VAL A 312 12.85 9.83 1.76
C VAL A 312 13.16 9.65 0.27
N TYR A 313 13.55 8.43 -0.13
CA TYR A 313 14.17 8.22 -1.44
C TYR A 313 13.18 7.75 -2.53
N VAL A 314 12.08 7.12 -2.12
CA VAL A 314 11.10 6.55 -3.05
C VAL A 314 9.87 7.46 -3.13
N LEU A 315 9.27 7.75 -1.99
CA LEU A 315 8.01 8.49 -1.87
C LEU A 315 8.23 10.01 -1.83
N GLY A 316 9.33 10.47 -1.23
CA GLY A 316 9.76 11.88 -1.16
C GLY A 316 8.83 12.76 -0.34
N CYS A 317 8.22 12.17 0.69
CA CYS A 317 7.27 12.82 1.58
C CYS A 317 7.86 13.17 2.96
N ASP A 318 9.19 13.09 3.10
CA ASP A 318 9.90 13.60 4.27
C ASP A 318 9.70 15.12 4.43
N GLY A 319 9.50 15.55 5.67
CA GLY A 319 9.23 16.94 6.03
C GLY A 319 7.87 17.47 5.57
N LYS A 320 6.93 16.60 5.17
CA LYS A 320 5.61 17.00 4.63
C LYS A 320 4.44 16.85 5.60
N ALA A 321 4.69 16.44 6.85
CA ALA A 321 3.68 16.37 7.91
C ALA A 321 3.23 17.76 8.37
#